data_AF-N1PVQ1-F1
#
_entry.id   AF-N1PVQ1-F1
#
_cell.length_a   1.000
_cell.length_b   1.000
_cell.length_c   1.000
_cell.angle_alpha   90.00
_cell.angle_beta   90.00
_cell.angle_gamma   90.00
#
_symmetry.space_group_name_H-M   'P 1'
#
loop_
_entity.id
_entity.type
_entity.pdbx_description
1 polymer ?
#
loop_
_entity_poly.entity_id
_entity_poly.type
_entity_poly.pdbx_seq_one_letter_code
_entity_poly.pdbx_strand_id
1 'polypeptide(L)' 'MPTDANGNTNCSNIVDCKDCTNCSNCTRCIGCENSSNCQDSQDLTNCSNCSNCSGLENASNQHGVHKDSKGDLK' A
#
# COMPACT_ATOMS: atom_id res chain seq x y z
N MET A 1 7.60 -2.10 16.29
CA MET A 1 6.23 -1.65 15.96
C MET A 1 5.45 -2.86 15.50
N PRO A 2 4.14 -2.96 15.79
CA PRO A 2 3.42 -4.22 15.73
C PRO A 2 3.35 -4.72 14.28
N THR A 3 3.73 -5.97 14.10
CA THR A 3 3.76 -6.71 12.83
C THR A 3 2.40 -7.33 12.46
N ASP A 4 1.33 -6.95 13.16
CA ASP A 4 -0.02 -7.50 13.04
C ASP A 4 -1.11 -6.41 12.99
N ALA A 5 -0.73 -5.20 12.61
CA ALA A 5 -1.48 -3.99 12.92
C ALA A 5 -2.49 -3.62 11.83
N ASN A 6 -3.46 -4.51 11.63
CA ASN A 6 -4.56 -4.32 10.68
C ASN A 6 -5.55 -3.24 11.18
N GLY A 7 -6.07 -2.42 10.29
CA GLY A 7 -7.02 -1.35 10.64
C GLY A 7 -6.37 -0.14 11.32
N ASN A 8 -5.06 0.00 11.21
CA ASN A 8 -4.34 1.10 11.85
C ASN A 8 -4.61 2.44 11.19
N THR A 9 -4.63 3.51 11.99
CA THR A 9 -4.75 4.89 11.49
C THR A 9 -3.54 5.72 11.94
N ASN A 10 -3.05 6.62 11.08
CA ASN A 10 -1.96 7.56 11.42
C ASN A 10 -0.67 6.89 11.90
N CYS A 11 -0.32 5.75 11.32
CA CYS A 11 0.84 4.97 11.73
C CYS A 11 2.02 5.17 10.76
N SER A 12 3.23 4.83 11.21
CA SER A 12 4.43 4.91 10.38
C SER A 12 5.31 3.68 10.55
N ASN A 13 6.04 3.31 9.50
CA ASN A 13 6.98 2.18 9.47
C ASN A 13 6.30 0.86 9.86
N ILE A 14 5.23 0.54 9.12
CA ILE A 14 4.43 -0.67 9.34
C ILE A 14 4.82 -1.70 8.28
N VAL A 15 4.81 -2.96 8.69
CA VAL A 15 5.09 -4.09 7.82
C VAL A 15 3.96 -5.11 7.97
N ASP A 16 3.58 -5.75 6.88
CA ASP A 16 2.59 -6.85 6.87
C ASP A 16 1.23 -6.46 7.46
N CYS A 17 0.75 -5.27 7.10
CA CYS A 17 -0.49 -4.69 7.60
C CYS A 17 -1.63 -4.73 6.58
N LYS A 18 -2.87 -4.71 7.06
CA LYS A 18 -4.06 -4.66 6.21
C LYS A 18 -4.97 -3.51 6.59
N ASP A 19 -5.65 -2.94 5.62
CA ASP A 19 -6.75 -1.98 5.82
C ASP A 19 -6.33 -0.75 6.64
N CYS A 20 -5.11 -0.26 6.44
CA CYS A 20 -4.57 0.88 7.18
C CYS A 20 -4.90 2.22 6.50
N THR A 21 -5.11 3.28 7.28
CA THR A 21 -5.46 4.61 6.77
C THR A 21 -4.45 5.66 7.24
N ASN A 22 -4.12 6.62 6.37
CA ASN A 22 -3.22 7.73 6.69
C ASN A 22 -1.85 7.28 7.21
N CYS A 23 -1.29 6.21 6.65
CA CYS A 23 -0.03 5.64 7.12
C CYS A 23 1.15 6.05 6.24
N SER A 24 2.36 5.93 6.78
CA SER A 24 3.60 6.21 6.04
C SER A 24 4.62 5.09 6.19
N ASN A 25 5.45 4.88 5.17
CA ASN A 25 6.48 3.84 5.14
C ASN A 25 5.85 2.45 5.36
N CYS A 26 4.87 2.10 4.53
CA CYS A 26 4.16 0.83 4.60
C CYS A 26 4.86 -0.20 3.70
N THR A 27 5.23 -1.35 4.24
CA THR A 27 5.89 -2.42 3.47
C THR A 27 5.03 -3.68 3.49
N ARG A 28 4.79 -4.30 2.33
CA ARG A 28 3.97 -5.52 2.21
C ARG A 28 2.58 -5.37 2.84
N CYS A 29 1.98 -4.19 2.72
CA CYS A 29 0.64 -3.96 3.21
C CYS A 29 -0.41 -4.11 2.10
N ILE A 30 -1.64 -4.40 2.49
CA ILE A 30 -2.76 -4.63 1.58
C ILE A 30 -3.92 -3.71 1.97
N GLY A 31 -4.61 -3.10 1.00
CA GLY A 31 -5.84 -2.36 1.30
C GLY A 31 -5.60 -1.02 2.02
N CYS A 32 -4.43 -0.40 1.84
CA CYS A 32 -4.13 0.86 2.55
C CYS A 32 -4.69 2.08 1.82
N GLU A 33 -5.25 3.02 2.58
CA GLU A 33 -5.82 4.25 2.07
C GLU A 33 -5.04 5.47 2.54
N ASN A 34 -4.96 6.51 1.69
CA ASN A 34 -4.34 7.81 2.01
C ASN A 34 -2.92 7.66 2.56
N SER A 35 -2.19 6.65 2.09
CA SER A 35 -0.89 6.27 2.63
C SER A 35 0.26 6.69 1.72
N SER A 36 1.45 6.89 2.28
CA SER A 36 2.63 7.36 1.55
C SER A 36 3.84 6.46 1.76
N ASN A 37 4.76 6.48 0.79
CA ASN A 37 5.97 5.65 0.80
C ASN A 37 5.64 4.16 0.97
N CYS A 38 4.72 3.67 0.13
CA CYS A 38 4.31 2.27 0.15
C CYS A 38 5.26 1.44 -0.71
N GLN A 39 5.69 0.28 -0.21
CA GLN A 39 6.58 -0.62 -0.90
C GLN A 39 6.05 -2.05 -0.90
N ASP A 40 6.16 -2.73 -2.04
CA ASP A 40 5.74 -4.14 -2.23
C ASP A 40 4.31 -4.40 -1.71
N SER A 41 3.42 -3.40 -1.88
CA SER A 41 2.09 -3.35 -1.28
C SER A 41 1.00 -3.47 -2.36
N GLN A 42 -0.20 -3.88 -1.98
CA GLN A 42 -1.30 -4.19 -2.90
C GLN A 42 -2.57 -3.45 -2.52
N ASP A 43 -3.46 -3.25 -3.50
CA ASP A 43 -4.79 -2.66 -3.32
C ASP A 43 -4.73 -1.34 -2.55
N LEU A 44 -3.98 -0.37 -3.07
CA LEU A 44 -3.74 0.91 -2.41
C LEU A 44 -4.57 2.03 -3.03
N THR A 45 -5.25 2.82 -2.19
CA THR A 45 -6.12 3.90 -2.64
C THR A 45 -5.64 5.25 -2.14
N ASN A 46 -5.63 6.28 -3.00
CA ASN A 46 -5.18 7.64 -2.67
C ASN A 46 -3.73 7.69 -2.14
N CYS A 47 -2.86 6.82 -2.67
CA CYS A 47 -1.50 6.68 -2.15
C CYS A 47 -0.45 7.50 -2.90
N SER A 48 0.69 7.77 -2.27
CA SER A 48 1.81 8.47 -2.90
C SER A 48 3.15 7.76 -2.67
N ASN A 49 4.13 8.00 -3.55
CA ASN A 49 5.47 7.43 -3.44
C ASN A 49 5.45 5.88 -3.38
N CYS A 50 4.66 5.26 -4.24
CA CYS A 50 4.48 3.81 -4.25
C CYS A 50 5.58 3.13 -5.10
N SER A 51 6.23 2.11 -4.54
CA SER A 51 7.30 1.34 -5.20
C SER A 51 6.96 -0.14 -5.25
N ASN A 52 7.07 -0.79 -6.42
CA ASN A 52 6.71 -2.21 -6.60
C ASN A 52 5.30 -2.56 -6.10
N CYS A 53 4.38 -1.60 -6.15
CA CYS A 53 3.01 -1.80 -5.72
C CYS A 53 2.12 -2.19 -6.89
N SER A 54 1.01 -2.84 -6.57
CA SER A 54 0.00 -3.30 -7.52
C SER A 54 -1.40 -2.95 -7.00
N GLY A 55 -2.43 -2.97 -7.85
CA GLY A 55 -3.79 -2.57 -7.46
C GLY A 55 -3.93 -1.10 -7.02
N LEU A 56 -3.13 -0.19 -7.60
CA LEU A 56 -3.15 1.23 -7.21
C LEU A 56 -4.37 1.98 -7.79
N GLU A 57 -5.14 2.63 -6.93
CA GLU A 57 -6.21 3.57 -7.27
C GLU A 57 -5.87 4.99 -6.79
N ASN A 58 -6.05 5.99 -7.65
CA ASN A 58 -5.76 7.41 -7.38
C ASN A 58 -4.36 7.66 -6.76
N ALA A 59 -3.35 6.90 -7.20
CA ALA A 59 -2.01 7.01 -6.67
C ALA A 59 -1.14 8.00 -7.44
N SER A 60 -0.15 8.60 -6.78
CA SER A 60 0.80 9.57 -7.37
C SER A 60 2.26 9.23 -7.06
N ASN A 61 3.18 9.78 -7.87
CA ASN A 61 4.63 9.58 -7.75
C ASN A 61 5.05 8.10 -7.59
N GLN A 62 4.69 7.28 -8.57
CA GLN A 62 4.85 5.83 -8.50
C GLN A 62 6.15 5.42 -9.23
N HIS A 63 6.91 4.48 -8.67
CA HIS A 63 8.11 3.90 -9.27
C HIS A 63 8.03 2.37 -9.29
N GLY A 64 8.58 1.70 -10.30
CA GLY A 64 8.57 0.22 -10.36
C GLY A 64 7.16 -0.39 -10.27
N VAL A 65 6.13 0.35 -10.66
CA VAL A 65 4.72 -0.06 -10.46
C VAL A 65 4.40 -1.21 -11.37
N HIS A 66 3.94 -2.32 -10.79
CA HIS A 66 3.32 -3.37 -11.56
C HIS A 66 1.86 -2.98 -11.70
N LYS A 67 1.52 -2.26 -12.77
CA LYS A 67 0.12 -2.13 -13.20
C LYS A 67 -0.32 -3.51 -13.66
N ASP A 68 -0.84 -4.29 -12.72
CA ASP A 68 -1.68 -5.45 -12.97
C ASP A 68 -2.91 -4.96 -13.74
N SER A 69 -2.70 -4.83 -15.05
CA SER A 69 -3.75 -4.90 -16.03
C SER A 69 -4.45 -6.23 -15.76
N LYS A 70 -5.71 -6.17 -15.30
CA LYS A 70 -6.61 -7.34 -15.12
C LYS A 70 -6.13 -8.54 -15.94
N GLY A 71 -5.43 -9.44 -15.27
CA GLY A 71 -4.70 -10.54 -15.88
C GLY A 71 -4.90 -11.78 -15.02
N ASP A 72 -6.09 -12.35 -15.21
CA ASP A 72 -6.51 -13.72 -14.92
C ASP A 72 -6.59 -14.20 -13.46
N LEU A 73 -7.83 -14.56 -13.10
CA LEU A 73 -8.11 -15.63 -12.13
C LEU A 73 -7.23 -16.85 -12.43
N LYS A 74 -6.57 -17.35 -11.41
CA LYS A 74 -6.34 -18.80 -11.23
C LYS A 74 -6.65 -19.18 -9.79
#